data_AF-A0A2W1N9H2-F1
#
_entry.id   AF-A0A2W1N9H2-F1
#
_cell.length_a   1.000
_cell.length_b   1.000
_cell.length_c   1.000
_cell.angle_alpha   90.00
_cell.angle_beta   90.00
_cell.angle_gamma   90.00
#
_symmetry.space_group_name_H-M   'P 1'
#
loop_
_entity.id
_entity.type
_entity.pdbx_description
1 polymer ?
#
loop_
_entity_poly.entity_id
_entity_poly.type
_entity_poly.pdbx_seq_one_letter_code
_entity_poly.pdbx_strand_id
1 'polypeptide(L)' 'MHELSPIMYVFAGNNGSGKSTIRNLIVDRLGISVNIDPDALARSIDSLYPESRKVSAGKEAIKL' A
#
# COMPACT_ATOMS: atom_id res chain seq x y z
N MET A 1 30.01 -10.30 2.69
CA MET A 1 28.60 -10.48 2.32
C MET A 1 27.93 -9.14 2.48
N HIS A 2 27.41 -8.53 1.41
CA HIS A 2 26.50 -7.41 1.57
C HIS A 2 25.15 -8.01 2.03
N GLU A 3 24.76 -7.76 3.27
CA GLU A 3 23.35 -7.90 3.64
C GLU A 3 22.56 -6.95 2.75
N LEU A 4 21.67 -7.51 1.92
CA LEU A 4 20.72 -6.71 1.16
C LEU A 4 19.75 -6.10 2.18
N SER A 5 19.97 -4.83 2.53
CA SER A 5 19.00 -4.08 3.31
C SER A 5 17.75 -3.84 2.44
N PRO A 6 16.55 -4.18 2.93
CA PRO A 6 15.32 -3.95 2.17
C PRO A 6 15.12 -2.44 1.93
N ILE A 7 14.71 -2.09 0.72
CA ILE A 7 14.39 -0.70 0.35
C ILE A 7 12.88 -0.50 0.50
N MET A 8 12.49 0.49 1.31
CA MET A 8 11.10 0.92 1.44
C MET A 8 10.84 2.14 0.56
N TYR A 9 9.86 2.04 -0.33
CA TYR A 9 9.36 3.15 -1.13
C TYR A 9 8.09 3.71 -0.50
N VAL A 10 8.10 5.00 -0.14
CA VAL A 10 6.96 5.68 0.48
C VAL A 10 6.39 6.71 -0.48
N PHE A 11 5.11 6.57 -0.81
CA PHE A 11 4.38 7.52 -1.65
C PHE A 11 3.43 8.36 -0.78
N ALA A 12 3.77 9.65 -0.58
CA ALA A 12 3.00 10.57 0.26
C ALA A 12 2.42 11.75 -0.55
N GLY A 13 1.35 12.38 -0.03
CA GLY A 13 0.63 13.47 -0.70
C GLY A 13 -0.89 13.41 -0.52
N ASN A 14 -1.60 14.47 -0.92
CA ASN A 14 -3.04 14.65 -0.70
C ASN A 14 -3.91 13.67 -1.51
N ASN A 15 -5.16 13.44 -1.09
CA ASN A 15 -6.11 12.64 -1.87
C ASN A 15 -6.29 13.24 -3.27
N GLY A 16 -6.27 12.38 -4.30
CA GLY A 16 -6.33 12.82 -5.71
C GLY A 16 -4.98 13.21 -6.34
N SER A 17 -3.86 13.23 -5.60
CA SER A 17 -2.55 13.64 -6.14
C SER A 17 -1.85 12.59 -7.03
N GLY A 18 -2.49 11.45 -7.32
CA GLY A 18 -1.93 10.42 -8.20
C GLY A 18 -1.02 9.37 -7.55
N LYS A 19 -0.89 9.34 -6.21
CA LYS A 19 -0.02 8.38 -5.49
C LYS A 19 -0.27 6.92 -5.87
N SER A 20 -1.53 6.48 -5.84
CA SER A 20 -1.90 5.10 -6.17
C SER A 20 -1.64 4.78 -7.64
N THR A 21 -1.77 5.77 -8.54
CA THR A 21 -1.44 5.63 -9.97
C THR A 21 0.05 5.38 -10.16
N ILE A 22 0.90 6.22 -9.56
CA ILE A 22 2.36 6.08 -9.64
C ILE A 22 2.81 4.79 -8.97
N ARG A 23 2.26 4.46 -7.79
CA ARG A 23 2.57 3.22 -7.11
C ARG A 23 2.30 1.99 -7.99
N ASN A 24 1.12 1.88 -8.59
CA ASN A 24 0.79 0.74 -9.44
C ASN A 24 1.75 0.64 -10.66
N LEU A 25 2.09 1.76 -11.29
CA LEU A 25 3.09 1.81 -12.38
C LEU A 25 4.49 1.36 -11.95
N ILE A 26 4.87 1.67 -10.71
CA ILE A 26 6.21 1.39 -10.19
C ILE A 26 6.30 -0.03 -9.63
N VAL A 27 5.27 -0.54 -8.95
CA VAL A 27 5.23 -1.92 -8.43
C VAL A 27 5.52 -2.91 -9.55
N ASP A 28 4.86 -2.75 -10.70
CA ASP A 28 5.03 -3.63 -11.86
C ASP A 28 6.43 -3.52 -12.49
N ARG A 29 7.07 -2.34 -12.42
CA ARG A 29 8.39 -2.08 -13.04
C ARG A 29 9.58 -2.40 -12.15
N LEU A 30 9.46 -2.20 -10.84
CA LEU A 30 10.54 -2.42 -9.88
C LEU A 30 10.54 -3.83 -9.27
N GLY A 31 9.53 -4.65 -9.58
CA GLY A 31 9.42 -6.01 -9.01
C GLY A 31 9.27 -5.97 -7.49
N ILE A 32 8.51 -4.99 -6.97
CA ILE A 32 8.29 -4.85 -5.52
C ILE A 32 7.50 -6.08 -5.05
N SER A 33 8.11 -6.89 -4.19
CA SER A 33 7.53 -8.12 -3.67
C SER A 33 6.41 -7.90 -2.65
N VAL A 34 6.41 -6.75 -1.98
CA VAL A 34 5.48 -6.43 -0.88
C VAL A 34 4.85 -5.07 -1.10
N ASN A 35 3.53 -5.02 -1.24
CA ASN A 35 2.76 -3.78 -1.36
C ASN A 35 1.88 -3.57 -0.13
N ILE A 36 2.23 -2.59 0.70
CA ILE A 36 1.47 -2.21 1.90
C ILE A 36 0.50 -1.08 1.53
N ASP A 37 -0.77 -1.43 1.27
CA ASP A 37 -1.85 -0.48 0.98
C ASP A 37 -3.10 -0.73 1.85
N PRO A 38 -3.17 -0.13 3.06
CA PRO A 38 -4.31 -0.31 3.93
C PRO A 38 -5.59 0.32 3.38
N ASP A 39 -5.50 1.34 2.51
CA ASP A 39 -6.68 1.97 1.92
C ASP A 39 -7.32 1.08 0.85
N ALA A 40 -6.53 0.46 -0.03
CA ALA A 40 -7.08 -0.53 -0.96
C ALA A 40 -7.63 -1.76 -0.22
N LEU A 41 -6.95 -2.21 0.84
CA LEU A 41 -7.43 -3.33 1.65
C LEU A 41 -8.74 -2.98 2.38
N ALA A 42 -8.88 -1.77 2.91
CA ALA A 42 -10.15 -1.32 3.50
C ALA A 42 -11.29 -1.32 2.47
N ARG A 43 -11.03 -0.86 1.24
CA ARG A 43 -12.00 -0.87 0.13
C ARG A 43 -12.36 -2.27 -0.35
N SER A 44 -11.45 -3.24 -0.25
CA SER A 44 -11.75 -4.63 -0.60
C SER A 44 -12.55 -5.35 0.48
N ILE A 45 -12.38 -4.98 1.75
CA ILE A 45 -13.16 -5.54 2.87
C ILE A 45 -14.59 -4.98 2.88
N ASP A 46 -14.75 -3.67 2.74
CA ASP A 46 -16.05 -3.01 2.69
C ASP A 46 -16.01 -1.84 1.72
N SER A 47 -16.59 -2.03 0.53
CA SER A 47 -16.62 -1.01 -0.51
C SER A 47 -17.64 0.11 -0.24
N LEU A 48 -18.64 -0.13 0.60
CA LEU A 48 -19.69 0.84 0.94
C LEU A 48 -19.21 1.77 2.06
N TYR A 49 -18.54 1.21 3.07
CA TYR A 49 -18.04 1.95 4.23
C TYR A 49 -16.58 1.62 4.58
N PRO A 50 -15.62 1.84 3.65
CA PRO A 50 -14.21 1.47 3.85
C PRO A 50 -13.57 2.15 5.06
N GLU A 51 -14.02 3.37 5.38
CA GLU A 51 -13.59 4.12 6.55
C GLU A 51 -13.78 3.36 7.86
N SER A 52 -14.85 2.56 7.96
CA SER A 52 -15.12 1.72 9.14
C SER A 52 -14.09 0.60 9.32
N ARG A 53 -13.35 0.26 8.27
CA ARG A 53 -12.38 -0.84 8.23
C ARG A 53 -10.92 -0.39 8.32
N LYS A 54 -10.64 0.92 8.32
CA LYS A 54 -9.27 1.49 8.30
C LYS A 54 -8.31 0.86 9.30
N VAL A 55 -8.71 0.76 10.57
CA VAL A 55 -7.84 0.21 11.62
C VAL A 55 -7.57 -1.28 11.40
N SER A 56 -8.61 -2.06 11.04
CA SER A 56 -8.45 -3.49 10.75
C SER A 56 -7.57 -3.73 9.52
N ALA A 57 -7.79 -2.97 8.45
CA ALA A 57 -6.99 -3.05 7.24
C ALA A 57 -5.53 -2.63 7.48
N GLY A 58 -5.29 -1.60 8.29
CA GLY A 58 -3.95 -1.18 8.71
C GLY A 58 -3.17 -2.31 9.40
N LYS A 59 -3.83 -3.05 10.31
CA LYS A 59 -3.21 -4.20 10.99
C LYS A 59 -2.93 -5.37 10.05
N GLU A 60 -3.82 -5.64 9.11
CA GLU A 60 -3.63 -6.73 8.14
C GLU A 60 -2.55 -6.39 7.10
N ALA A 61 -2.47 -5.13 6.66
CA ALA A 61 -1.51 -4.71 5.64
C ALA A 61 -0.03 -4.86 6.07
N ILE A 62 0.24 -4.96 7.37
CA ILE A 62 1.59 -5.11 7.94
C ILE A 62 1.94 -6.54 8.37
N LYS A 63 1.03 -7.51 8.19
CA LYS A 63 1.26 -8.94 8.52
C LYS A 63 1.94 -9.73 7.40
N LEU A 64 2.31 -9.05 6.31
CA LEU A 64 2.96 -9.63 5.13
C LEU A 64 4.33 -10.25 5.46
#